data_AF-A0A1M6S552-F1
#
_entry.id   AF-A0A1M6S552-F1
#
_cell.length_a   1.000
_cell.length_b   1.000
_cell.length_c   1.000
_cell.angle_alpha   90.00
_cell.angle_beta   90.00
_cell.angle_gamma   90.00
#
_symmetry.space_group_name_H-M   'P 1'
#
loop_
_entity.id
_entity.type
_entity.pdbx_description
1 polymer ?
#
loop_
_entity_poly.entity_id
_entity_poly.type
_entity_poly.pdbx_seq_one_letter_code
_entity_poly.pdbx_strand_id
1 'polypeptide(L)'
;MNVKNISIALTVLVIALLATLLMQKGSYVSQATEHYTKTTTNSYKGASKIIEYVNNSIDVNKGVWSLACEAVQTVKTSQDQARLESKYFPSTKGSMSIANMTRRFEATGAYYIVSKFSKVEVDKKTEVKSLAGLVSVNVNALVGNPGEEIEEAEEGEEGAEEAVEEAPAPKKAAKPAKAAKGKKGKKGKKR
;
A
#
# COMPACT_ATOMS: atom_id res chain seq x y z
N MET A 1 36.85 -79.24 -15.76
CA MET A 1 36.56 -77.81 -15.96
C MET A 1 37.84 -77.14 -16.45
N ASN A 2 37.85 -76.51 -17.62
CA ASN A 2 39.09 -75.99 -18.22
C ASN A 2 39.53 -74.70 -17.54
N VAL A 3 40.68 -74.73 -16.87
CA VAL A 3 41.27 -73.62 -16.10
C VAL A 3 41.41 -72.34 -16.94
N LYS A 4 41.64 -72.47 -18.25
CA LYS A 4 41.66 -71.33 -19.19
C LYS A 4 40.34 -70.56 -19.24
N ASN A 5 39.20 -71.27 -19.23
CA ASN A 5 37.88 -70.63 -19.29
C ASN A 5 37.54 -69.94 -17.96
N ILE A 6 38.00 -70.52 -16.84
CA ILE A 6 37.85 -69.91 -15.51
C ILE A 6 38.68 -68.62 -15.42
N SER A 7 39.93 -68.65 -15.91
CA SER A 7 40.80 -67.47 -15.92
C SER A 7 40.24 -66.33 -16.77
N ILE A 8 39.68 -66.63 -17.94
CA ILE A 8 39.05 -65.62 -18.81
C ILE A 8 37.79 -65.06 -18.17
N ALA A 9 36.96 -65.89 -17.53
CA ALA A 9 35.77 -65.42 -16.82
C ALA A 9 36.15 -64.51 -15.64
N LEU A 10 37.21 -64.83 -14.90
CA LEU A 10 37.70 -64.02 -13.79
C LEU A 10 38.27 -62.67 -14.24
N THR A 11 39.03 -62.62 -15.34
CA THR A 11 39.56 -61.34 -15.85
C THR A 11 38.45 -60.44 -16.39
N VAL A 12 37.45 -60.99 -17.08
CA VAL A 12 36.28 -60.22 -17.53
C VAL A 12 35.49 -59.68 -16.33
N LEU A 13 35.31 -60.49 -15.28
CA LEU A 13 34.62 -60.07 -14.05
C LEU A 13 35.36 -58.94 -13.31
N VAL A 14 36.70 -59.02 -13.23
CA VAL A 14 37.52 -57.96 -12.61
C VAL A 14 37.44 -56.66 -13.41
N ILE A 15 37.49 -56.72 -14.74
CA ILE A 15 37.37 -55.54 -15.61
C ILE A 15 35.97 -54.92 -15.49
N ALA A 16 34.91 -55.75 -15.45
CA ALA A 16 33.55 -55.28 -15.26
C ALA A 16 33.36 -54.59 -13.89
N LEU A 17 33.91 -55.18 -12.81
CA LEU A 17 33.88 -54.56 -11.48
C LEU A 17 34.64 -53.22 -11.44
N LEU A 18 35.82 -53.15 -12.06
CA LEU A 18 36.57 -51.89 -12.16
C LEU A 18 35.82 -50.81 -12.94
N ALA A 19 35.17 -51.17 -14.06
CA ALA A 19 34.37 -50.23 -14.85
C ALA A 19 33.19 -49.67 -14.04
N THR A 20 32.48 -50.52 -13.29
CA THR A 20 31.35 -50.08 -12.45
C THR A 20 31.80 -49.16 -11.31
N LEU A 21 32.95 -49.45 -10.67
CA LEU A 21 33.50 -48.59 -9.60
C LEU A 21 33.91 -47.21 -10.12
N LEU A 22 34.50 -47.14 -11.31
CA LEU A 22 34.88 -45.87 -11.93
C LEU A 22 33.66 -45.06 -12.37
N MET A 23 32.64 -45.71 -12.93
CA MET A 23 31.37 -45.05 -13.28
C MET A 23 30.64 -44.53 -12.04
N GLN A 24 30.61 -45.30 -10.95
CA GLN A 24 30.02 -44.84 -9.69
C GLN A 24 30.77 -43.62 -9.14
N LYS A 25 32.10 -43.68 -8.99
CA LYS A 25 32.88 -42.56 -8.43
C LYS A 25 32.79 -41.30 -9.29
N GLY A 26 32.88 -41.41 -10.61
CA GLY A 26 32.76 -40.26 -11.52
C GLY A 26 31.38 -39.63 -11.49
N SER A 27 30.31 -40.44 -11.45
CA SER A 27 28.94 -39.95 -11.38
C SER A 27 28.62 -39.27 -10.06
N TYR A 28 29.08 -39.80 -8.92
CA TYR A 28 28.88 -39.17 -7.61
C TYR A 28 29.59 -37.81 -7.50
N VAL A 29 30.83 -37.70 -7.98
CA VAL A 29 31.58 -36.42 -7.94
C VAL A 29 30.94 -35.39 -8.86
N SER A 30 30.50 -35.79 -10.06
CA SER A 30 29.80 -34.90 -11.00
C SER A 30 28.49 -34.38 -10.42
N GLN A 31 27.65 -35.26 -9.84
CA GLN A 31 26.38 -34.89 -9.22
C GLN A 31 26.57 -34.00 -8.00
N ALA A 32 27.55 -34.31 -7.14
CA ALA A 32 27.89 -33.46 -6.01
C ALA A 32 28.32 -32.07 -6.47
N THR A 33 29.23 -32.00 -7.45
CA THR A 33 29.72 -30.71 -7.99
C THR A 33 28.60 -29.91 -8.62
N GLU A 34 27.71 -30.55 -9.39
CA GLU A 34 26.55 -29.89 -10.00
C GLU A 34 25.57 -29.38 -8.93
N HIS A 35 25.27 -30.19 -7.91
CA HIS A 35 24.41 -29.81 -6.80
C HIS A 35 25.00 -28.64 -6.00
N TYR A 36 26.30 -28.69 -5.68
CA TYR A 36 27.00 -27.60 -5.00
C TYR A 36 26.99 -26.31 -5.83
N THR A 37 27.28 -26.41 -7.13
CA THR A 37 27.29 -25.25 -8.04
C THR A 37 25.90 -24.62 -8.15
N LYS A 38 24.86 -25.45 -8.28
CA LYS A 38 23.46 -25.00 -8.37
C LYS A 38 23.01 -24.35 -7.07
N THR A 39 23.29 -24.97 -5.92
CA THR A 39 22.91 -24.45 -4.60
C THR A 39 23.62 -23.13 -4.30
N THR A 40 24.92 -23.05 -4.61
CA THR A 40 25.73 -21.84 -4.41
C THR A 40 25.23 -20.71 -5.31
N THR A 41 24.98 -21.00 -6.58
CA THR A 41 24.45 -20.01 -7.54
C THR A 41 23.06 -19.51 -7.14
N ASN A 42 22.18 -20.41 -6.66
CA ASN A 42 20.86 -20.02 -6.18
C ASN A 42 20.95 -19.16 -4.92
N SER A 43 21.84 -19.50 -3.99
CA SER A 43 22.08 -18.72 -2.77
C SER A 43 22.61 -17.33 -3.10
N TYR A 44 23.57 -17.23 -4.03
CA TYR A 44 24.12 -15.96 -4.49
C TYR A 44 23.07 -15.09 -5.19
N LYS A 45 22.27 -15.67 -6.10
CA LYS A 45 21.14 -14.97 -6.76
C LYS A 45 20.07 -14.53 -5.77
N GLY A 46 19.78 -15.33 -4.75
CA GLY A 46 18.87 -14.96 -3.67
C GLY A 46 19.41 -13.75 -2.90
N ALA A 47 20.68 -13.80 -2.49
CA ALA A 47 21.34 -12.71 -1.80
C ALA A 47 21.40 -11.42 -2.65
N SER A 48 21.70 -11.52 -3.95
CA SER A 48 21.75 -10.34 -4.83
C SER A 48 20.38 -9.66 -4.96
N LYS A 49 19.29 -10.44 -5.09
CA LYS A 49 17.92 -9.91 -5.11
C LYS A 49 17.56 -9.17 -3.83
N ILE A 50 18.00 -9.68 -2.68
CA ILE A 50 17.77 -9.02 -1.39
C ILE A 50 18.51 -7.67 -1.35
N ILE A 51 19.76 -7.63 -1.81
CA ILE A 51 20.53 -6.38 -1.88
C ILE A 51 19.85 -5.37 -2.83
N GLU A 52 19.41 -5.81 -4.01
CA GLU A 52 18.65 -4.97 -4.95
C GLU A 52 17.36 -4.43 -4.33
N TYR A 53 16.61 -5.28 -3.61
CA TYR A 53 15.39 -4.87 -2.92
C TYR A 53 15.67 -3.82 -1.83
N VAL A 54 16.72 -4.01 -1.04
CA VAL A 54 17.14 -3.04 0.00
C VAL A 54 17.55 -1.73 -0.64
N ASN A 55 18.35 -1.76 -1.71
CA ASN A 55 18.76 -0.56 -2.42
C ASN A 55 17.56 0.21 -2.99
N ASN A 56 16.63 -0.48 -3.64
CA ASN A 56 15.39 0.13 -4.15
C ASN A 56 14.56 0.74 -3.01
N SER A 57 14.44 0.04 -1.88
CA SER A 57 13.72 0.56 -0.70
C SER A 57 14.36 1.83 -0.15
N ILE A 58 15.70 1.89 -0.12
CA ILE A 58 16.45 3.08 0.30
C ILE A 58 16.20 4.24 -0.67
N ASP A 59 16.23 3.98 -1.97
CA ASP A 59 16.04 5.03 -2.99
C ASP A 59 14.61 5.58 -2.98
N VAL A 60 13.61 4.71 -2.84
CA VAL A 60 12.21 5.12 -2.63
C VAL A 60 12.10 5.97 -1.36
N ASN A 61 12.65 5.52 -0.23
CA ASN A 61 12.59 6.26 1.03
C ASN A 61 13.24 7.66 0.91
N LYS A 62 14.42 7.75 0.28
CA LYS A 62 15.08 9.04 -0.01
C LYS A 62 14.20 9.94 -0.89
N GLY A 63 13.55 9.38 -1.90
CA GLY A 63 12.63 10.10 -2.77
C GLY A 63 11.45 10.68 -2.00
N VAL A 64 10.82 9.88 -1.12
CA VAL A 64 9.69 10.33 -0.31
C VAL A 64 10.11 11.36 0.75
N TRP A 65 11.28 11.23 1.37
CA TRP A 65 11.83 12.26 2.24
C TRP A 65 12.10 13.58 1.52
N SER A 66 12.69 13.51 0.33
CA SER A 66 12.96 14.69 -0.50
C SER A 66 11.66 15.39 -0.90
N LEU A 67 10.67 14.60 -1.29
CA LEU A 67 9.31 15.06 -1.59
C LEU A 67 8.68 15.77 -0.38
N ALA A 68 8.76 15.19 0.82
CA ALA A 68 8.20 15.77 2.03
C ALA A 68 8.86 17.12 2.38
N CYS A 69 10.19 17.19 2.29
CA CYS A 69 10.95 18.41 2.54
C CYS A 69 10.62 19.53 1.53
N GLU A 70 10.57 19.20 0.23
CA GLU A 70 10.22 20.18 -0.81
C GLU A 70 8.74 20.58 -0.73
N ALA A 71 7.85 19.68 -0.31
CA ALA A 71 6.44 19.96 -0.13
C ALA A 71 6.22 21.06 0.91
N VAL A 72 6.85 20.97 2.08
CA VAL A 72 6.73 21.99 3.13
C VAL A 72 7.18 23.39 2.65
N GLN A 73 8.12 23.45 1.70
CA GLN A 73 8.68 24.71 1.21
C GLN A 73 7.91 25.32 0.05
N THR A 74 7.36 24.49 -0.84
CA THR A 74 6.88 24.94 -2.16
C THR A 74 5.38 24.75 -2.36
N VAL A 75 4.76 23.79 -1.67
CA VAL A 75 3.37 23.40 -1.91
C VAL A 75 2.43 24.35 -1.20
N LYS A 76 1.53 24.97 -1.98
CA LYS A 76 0.44 25.81 -1.46
C LYS A 76 -0.93 25.17 -1.69
N THR A 77 -1.05 24.37 -2.74
CA THR A 77 -2.29 23.71 -3.16
C THR A 77 -2.07 22.21 -3.41
N SER A 78 -3.13 21.41 -3.42
CA SER A 78 -3.04 19.99 -3.76
C SER A 78 -2.57 19.76 -5.21
N GLN A 79 -2.80 20.71 -6.12
CA GLN A 79 -2.29 20.64 -7.48
C GLN A 79 -0.77 20.82 -7.54
N ASP A 80 -0.22 21.76 -6.75
CA ASP A 80 1.23 21.93 -6.64
C ASP A 80 1.87 20.66 -6.07
N GLN A 81 1.21 20.04 -5.09
CA GLN A 81 1.67 18.77 -4.56
C GLN A 81 1.64 17.66 -5.61
N ALA A 82 0.57 17.54 -6.40
CA ALA A 82 0.49 16.54 -7.46
C ALA A 82 1.59 16.73 -8.53
N ARG A 83 1.94 17.98 -8.86
CA ARG A 83 3.07 18.29 -9.76
C ARG A 83 4.40 17.88 -9.15
N LEU A 84 4.58 18.16 -7.87
CA LEU A 84 5.79 17.79 -7.13
C LEU A 84 5.94 16.27 -7.02
N GLU A 85 4.87 15.56 -6.68
CA GLU A 85 4.82 14.10 -6.66
C GLU A 85 5.22 13.51 -8.01
N SER A 86 4.69 14.06 -9.11
CA SER A 86 5.00 13.60 -10.48
C SER A 86 6.47 13.82 -10.88
N LYS A 87 7.16 14.80 -10.28
CA LYS A 87 8.59 15.06 -10.50
C LYS A 87 9.47 13.96 -9.88
N TYR A 88 9.10 13.48 -8.69
CA TYR A 88 9.84 12.44 -7.98
C TYR A 88 9.39 11.01 -8.35
N PHE A 89 8.09 10.84 -8.56
CA PHE A 89 7.44 9.55 -8.79
C PHE A 89 6.43 9.68 -9.95
N PRO A 90 6.91 9.75 -11.20
CA PRO A 90 6.07 10.04 -12.37
C PRO A 90 4.97 9.01 -12.65
N SER A 91 5.14 7.78 -12.16
CA SER A 91 4.17 6.68 -12.31
C SER A 91 3.17 6.58 -11.15
N THR A 92 3.33 7.37 -10.08
CA THR A 92 2.55 7.23 -8.85
C THR A 92 1.69 8.46 -8.63
N LYS A 93 0.39 8.25 -8.40
CA LYS A 93 -0.55 9.34 -8.14
C LYS A 93 -0.98 9.31 -6.68
N GLY A 94 -0.87 10.44 -5.99
CA GLY A 94 -1.45 10.60 -4.66
C GLY A 94 -2.98 10.71 -4.71
N SER A 95 -3.64 10.20 -3.68
CA SER A 95 -5.09 10.31 -3.45
C SER A 95 -5.43 11.56 -2.64
N MET A 96 -6.63 12.09 -2.84
CA MET A 96 -7.10 13.30 -2.17
C MET A 96 -8.42 13.02 -1.46
N SER A 97 -8.51 13.40 -0.18
CA SER A 97 -9.75 13.38 0.59
C SER A 97 -10.24 14.81 0.82
N ILE A 98 -11.37 15.15 0.19
CA ILE A 98 -12.02 16.45 0.38
C ILE A 98 -12.63 16.54 1.79
N ALA A 99 -13.16 15.44 2.33
CA ALA A 99 -13.75 15.38 3.67
C ALA A 99 -12.70 15.66 4.76
N ASN A 100 -11.53 15.04 4.65
CA ASN A 100 -10.46 15.18 5.64
C ASN A 100 -9.50 16.34 5.35
N MET A 101 -9.67 17.02 4.21
CA MET A 101 -8.76 18.06 3.70
C MET A 101 -7.31 17.56 3.61
N THR A 102 -7.13 16.31 3.20
CA THR A 102 -5.83 15.66 3.10
C THR A 102 -5.50 15.20 1.70
N ARG A 103 -4.21 15.13 1.39
CA ARG A 103 -3.67 14.43 0.23
C ARG A 103 -2.67 13.40 0.72
N ARG A 104 -2.94 12.12 0.44
CA ARG A 104 -2.04 11.00 0.75
C ARG A 104 -1.23 10.68 -0.50
N PHE A 105 0.08 10.69 -0.37
CA PHE A 105 0.98 10.20 -1.41
C PHE A 105 1.66 8.93 -0.91
N GLU A 106 1.54 7.86 -1.68
CA GLU A 106 2.04 6.53 -1.31
C GLU A 106 2.94 6.00 -2.42
N ALA A 107 4.25 6.02 -2.20
CA ALA A 107 5.21 5.43 -3.14
C ALA A 107 5.17 3.89 -3.06
N THR A 108 4.98 3.37 -1.84
CA THR A 108 4.70 1.96 -1.53
C THR A 108 3.93 1.92 -0.20
N GLY A 109 3.30 0.79 0.13
CA GLY A 109 2.50 0.65 1.38
C GLY A 109 3.22 1.05 2.68
N ALA A 110 4.56 0.95 2.74
CA ALA A 110 5.34 1.38 3.90
C ALA A 110 5.87 2.83 3.80
N TYR A 111 5.94 3.40 2.60
CA TYR A 111 6.52 4.72 2.35
C TYR A 111 5.46 5.67 1.80
N TYR A 112 4.78 6.36 2.72
CA TYR A 112 3.77 7.35 2.40
C TYR A 112 3.89 8.61 3.24
N ILE A 113 3.31 9.70 2.73
CA ILE A 113 3.14 10.97 3.44
C ILE A 113 1.69 11.43 3.33
N VAL A 114 1.22 12.13 4.35
CA VAL A 114 -0.12 12.71 4.36
C VAL A 114 -0.02 14.22 4.57
N SER A 115 -0.36 14.97 3.54
CA SER A 115 -0.42 16.43 3.61
C SER A 115 -1.80 16.89 4.03
N LYS A 116 -1.88 17.78 5.01
CA LYS A 116 -3.12 18.40 5.47
C LYS A 116 -3.22 19.83 4.98
N PHE A 117 -4.39 20.21 4.50
CA PHE A 117 -4.71 21.54 4.00
C PHE A 117 -5.77 22.19 4.88
N SER A 118 -5.85 23.52 4.80
CA SER A 118 -6.73 24.33 5.65
C SER A 118 -8.13 24.51 5.10
N LYS A 119 -8.29 24.40 3.77
CA LYS A 119 -9.56 24.67 3.10
C LYS A 119 -9.67 23.94 1.77
N VAL A 120 -10.93 23.76 1.35
CA VAL A 120 -11.30 23.31 0.02
C VAL A 120 -11.58 24.55 -0.84
N GLU A 121 -10.92 24.65 -1.99
CA GLU A 121 -11.20 25.66 -3.01
C GLU A 121 -11.95 25.04 -4.18
N VAL A 122 -12.90 25.78 -4.75
CA VAL A 122 -13.66 25.35 -5.93
C VAL A 122 -13.30 26.29 -7.07
N ASP A 123 -12.78 25.73 -8.16
CA ASP A 123 -12.56 26.52 -9.36
C ASP A 123 -13.91 26.87 -9.99
N LYS A 124 -14.20 28.17 -10.09
CA LYS A 124 -15.49 28.68 -10.60
C LYS A 124 -15.73 28.38 -12.07
N LYS A 125 -14.70 27.97 -12.82
CA LYS A 125 -14.81 27.65 -14.27
C LYS A 125 -15.01 26.18 -14.54
N THR A 126 -14.43 25.32 -13.72
CA THR A 126 -14.39 23.86 -13.93
C THR A 126 -15.17 23.10 -12.87
N GLU A 127 -15.63 23.78 -11.81
CA GLU A 127 -16.29 23.23 -10.62
C GLU A 127 -15.46 22.17 -9.87
N VAL A 128 -14.18 22.01 -10.26
CA VAL A 128 -13.27 21.05 -9.63
C VAL A 128 -12.89 21.56 -8.24
N LYS A 129 -13.05 20.68 -7.25
CA LYS A 129 -12.61 20.91 -5.88
C LYS A 129 -11.13 20.60 -5.75
N SER A 130 -10.36 21.52 -5.18
CA SER A 130 -8.95 21.35 -4.82
C SER A 130 -8.74 21.72 -3.35
N LEU A 131 -7.58 21.36 -2.80
CA LEU A 131 -7.22 21.73 -1.43
C LEU A 131 -6.18 22.85 -1.46
N ALA A 132 -6.29 23.79 -0.54
CA ALA A 132 -5.41 24.95 -0.48
C ALA A 132 -4.98 25.30 0.95
N GLY A 133 -3.86 26.01 1.04
CA GLY A 133 -3.24 26.42 2.29
C GLY A 133 -2.73 25.21 3.06
N LEU A 134 -1.60 24.67 2.61
CA LEU A 134 -0.90 23.57 3.29
C LEU A 134 -0.66 23.94 4.76
N VAL A 135 -1.07 23.04 5.67
CA VAL A 135 -0.95 23.20 7.12
C VAL A 135 0.23 22.38 7.63
N SER A 136 0.33 21.13 7.20
CA SER A 136 1.37 20.21 7.68
C SER A 136 1.56 19.06 6.71
N VAL A 137 2.77 18.52 6.67
CA VAL A 137 3.08 17.24 6.02
C VAL A 137 3.40 16.23 7.11
N ASN A 138 2.60 15.17 7.18
CA ASN A 138 2.81 14.07 8.11
C ASN A 138 3.74 13.04 7.48
N VAL A 139 4.87 12.78 8.16
CA VAL A 139 5.93 11.83 7.76
C VAL A 139 6.05 10.66 8.73
N ASN A 140 5.02 10.42 9.54
CA ASN A 140 5.03 9.43 10.62
C ASN A 140 5.35 8.00 10.12
N ALA A 141 4.87 7.64 8.93
CA ALA A 141 5.21 6.37 8.29
C ALA A 141 6.71 6.23 8.01
N LEU A 142 7.38 7.31 7.58
CA LEU A 142 8.80 7.31 7.24
C LEU A 142 9.70 7.16 8.48
N VAL A 143 9.21 7.57 9.65
CA VAL A 143 9.93 7.44 10.92
C VAL A 143 9.55 6.17 11.70
N GLY A 144 8.74 5.28 11.10
CA GLY A 144 8.35 4.00 11.70
C GLY A 144 7.27 4.10 12.78
N ASN A 145 6.52 5.20 12.82
CA ASN A 145 5.40 5.39 13.74
C ASN A 145 4.13 5.78 12.97
N PRO A 146 3.65 4.99 12.00
CA PRO A 146 2.44 5.32 11.25
C PRO A 146 1.29 5.52 12.25
N GLY A 147 0.84 6.77 12.42
CA GLY A 147 -0.29 7.08 13.28
C GLY A 147 -1.57 6.49 12.72
N GLU A 148 -2.62 6.40 13.54
CA GLU A 148 -3.95 5.93 13.13
C GLU A 148 -4.35 6.57 11.81
N GLU A 149 -4.63 5.71 10.83
CA GLU A 149 -5.08 6.07 9.49
C GLU A 149 -6.23 7.06 9.62
N ILE A 150 -6.09 8.22 8.97
CA ILE A 150 -7.26 9.04 8.70
C ILE A 150 -8.08 8.20 7.72
N GLU A 151 -9.16 7.59 8.23
CA GLU A 151 -10.06 6.69 7.49
C GLU A 151 -10.21 7.16 6.04
N GLU A 152 -9.83 6.28 5.12
CA GLU A 152 -10.26 6.38 3.73
C GLU A 152 -11.79 6.35 3.75
N ALA A 153 -12.42 7.50 3.56
CA ALA A 153 -13.83 7.54 3.25
C ALA A 153 -13.99 6.79 1.92
N GLU A 154 -14.63 5.62 1.97
CA GLU A 154 -15.00 4.82 0.82
C GLU A 154 -15.52 5.72 -0.31
N GLU A 155 -14.96 5.54 -1.50
CA GLU A 155 -15.49 6.12 -2.74
C GLU A 155 -16.92 5.60 -2.93
N GLY A 156 -17.91 6.45 -2.65
CA GLY A 156 -19.27 6.24 -3.12
C GLY A 156 -19.30 6.32 -4.65
N GLU A 157 -19.67 5.20 -5.27
CA GLU A 157 -19.83 4.99 -6.70
C GLU A 157 -20.63 6.09 -7.42
N GLU A 158 -20.31 6.19 -8.71
CA GLU A 158 -20.85 7.06 -9.74
C GLU A 158 -22.39 7.12 -9.80
N GLY A 159 -22.89 8.26 -10.29
CA GLY A 159 -24.32 8.51 -10.45
C GLY A 159 -24.99 7.69 -11.56
N ALA A 160 -26.31 7.60 -11.44
CA ALA A 160 -27.24 7.38 -12.54
C ALA A 160 -28.51 8.20 -12.31
N GLU A 161 -29.05 8.68 -13.42
CA GLU A 161 -29.91 9.83 -13.63
C GLU A 161 -31.40 9.67 -13.22
N GLU A 162 -31.99 10.83 -12.94
CA GLU A 162 -33.34 11.29 -13.35
C GLU A 162 -34.65 10.57 -12.90
N ALA A 163 -35.35 11.29 -12.01
CA ALA A 163 -36.59 12.03 -12.31
C ALA A 163 -37.98 11.50 -11.84
N VAL A 164 -38.71 12.45 -11.24
CA VAL A 164 -40.18 12.65 -11.09
C VAL A 164 -40.99 11.65 -10.25
N GLU A 165 -41.56 12.09 -9.12
CA GLU A 165 -42.99 12.46 -9.04
C GLU A 165 -43.42 13.02 -7.68
N GLU A 166 -44.52 13.77 -7.76
CA GLU A 166 -45.12 14.73 -6.85
C GLU A 166 -45.78 14.10 -5.61
N ALA A 167 -45.94 14.90 -4.56
CA ALA A 167 -46.58 14.52 -3.28
C ALA A 167 -48.05 14.09 -3.45
N PRO A 168 -48.70 13.47 -2.42
CA PRO A 168 -49.32 14.30 -1.38
C PRO A 168 -49.36 13.70 0.04
N ALA A 169 -49.45 14.58 1.03
CA ALA A 169 -49.74 14.26 2.43
C ALA A 169 -51.18 13.74 2.66
N PRO A 170 -51.47 13.10 3.81
CA PRO A 170 -52.63 13.57 4.58
C PRO A 170 -52.50 13.56 6.13
N LYS A 171 -52.92 14.71 6.70
CA LYS A 171 -53.93 14.98 7.76
C LYS A 171 -53.94 14.25 9.12
N LYS A 172 -53.77 15.08 10.17
CA LYS A 172 -54.40 15.17 11.51
C LYS A 172 -55.51 14.15 11.91
N ALA A 173 -55.39 13.62 13.13
CA ALA A 173 -56.33 13.60 14.28
C ALA A 173 -55.89 12.44 15.23
N ALA A 174 -56.01 12.41 16.56
CA ALA A 174 -56.85 13.11 17.53
C ALA A 174 -56.20 13.04 18.94
N LYS A 175 -56.48 14.05 19.78
CA LYS A 175 -56.42 13.94 21.26
C LYS A 175 -57.73 13.28 21.75
N PRO A 176 -57.74 12.57 22.88
CA PRO A 176 -58.21 13.16 24.17
C PRO A 176 -57.46 12.55 25.39
N ALA A 177 -57.59 12.91 26.67
CA ALA A 177 -58.17 14.02 27.44
C ALA A 177 -57.66 13.90 28.90
N LYS A 178 -57.62 15.06 29.61
CA LYS A 178 -57.88 15.31 31.06
C LYS A 178 -57.03 14.54 32.11
N ALA A 179 -56.63 15.08 33.26
CA ALA A 179 -57.20 16.17 34.07
C ALA A 179 -56.20 16.76 35.08
N ALA A 180 -56.44 18.03 35.43
CA ALA A 180 -56.37 18.62 36.79
C ALA A 180 -54.99 18.66 37.51
N LYS A 181 -54.59 19.67 38.29
CA LYS A 181 -55.31 20.74 38.99
C LYS A 181 -54.27 21.70 39.59
N GLY A 182 -54.57 23.00 39.58
CA GLY A 182 -54.09 23.96 40.59
C GLY A 182 -52.78 24.70 40.25
N LYS A 183 -52.57 25.94 40.67
CA LYS A 183 -53.43 26.94 41.33
C LYS A 183 -52.64 28.25 41.32
N LYS A 184 -53.26 29.33 40.82
CA LYS A 184 -53.14 30.76 41.19
C LYS A 184 -51.78 31.39 41.58
N GLY A 185 -51.48 32.48 40.86
CA GLY A 185 -50.98 33.77 41.39
C GLY A 185 -49.45 33.92 41.40
N LYS A 186 -48.83 35.08 41.15
CA LYS A 186 -49.29 36.47 41.29
C LYS A 186 -48.35 37.40 40.50
N LYS A 187 -48.93 38.45 39.90
CA LYS A 187 -48.30 39.60 39.23
C LYS A 187 -47.36 40.42 40.15
N GLY A 188 -46.43 41.15 39.53
CA GLY A 188 -45.95 42.48 39.98
C GLY A 188 -44.42 42.56 40.07
N LYS A 189 -43.68 43.24 39.17
CA LYS A 189 -43.58 44.68 38.87
C LYS A 189 -42.64 45.44 39.85
N LYS A 190 -41.51 45.86 39.29
CA LYS A 190 -40.61 46.99 39.62
C LYS A 190 -40.09 47.13 41.06
N ARG A 191 -38.76 47.15 41.16
CA ARG A 191 -38.02 48.38 41.46
C ARG A 191 -36.70 48.36 40.69
#